data_AF-A0A2T6LVY7-F1
#
_entry.id   AF-A0A2T6LVY7-F1
#
_cell.length_a   1.000
_cell.length_b   1.000
_cell.length_c   1.000
_cell.angle_alpha   90.00
_cell.angle_beta   90.00
_cell.angle_gamma   90.00
#
_symmetry.space_group_name_H-M   'P 1'
#
loop_
_entity.id
_entity.type
_entity.pdbx_description
1 polymer ?
#
loop_
_entity_poly.entity_id
_entity_poly.type
_entity_poly.pdbx_seq_one_letter_code
_entity_poly.pdbx_strand_id
1 'polypeptide(L)' 'MDDKTKTRILGVIERAPQWLRNDLAAKDPAARARAEEALAAMLVDALDEVNKAAD' A
#
# COMPACT_ATOMS: atom_id res chain seq x y z
N MET A 1 -0.08 -14.27 9.76
CA MET A 1 -0.89 -13.48 8.80
C MET A 1 -1.97 -14.39 8.29
N ASP A 2 -3.21 -14.01 8.56
CA ASP A 2 -4.40 -14.63 7.98
C ASP A 2 -4.49 -14.35 6.47
N ASP A 3 -5.12 -15.26 5.72
CA ASP A 3 -5.25 -15.16 4.26
C ASP A 3 -6.06 -13.91 3.85
N LYS A 4 -7.00 -13.46 4.68
CA LYS A 4 -7.81 -12.26 4.45
C LYS A 4 -6.94 -11.00 4.42
N THR A 5 -6.04 -10.84 5.37
CA THR A 5 -5.07 -9.73 5.44
C THR A 5 -4.14 -9.75 4.23
N LYS A 6 -3.62 -10.93 3.84
CA LYS A 6 -2.78 -11.06 2.65
C LYS A 6 -3.52 -10.64 1.37
N THR A 7 -4.76 -11.10 1.19
CA THR A 7 -5.59 -10.72 0.03
C THR A 7 -5.85 -9.22 0.00
N ARG A 8 -6.09 -8.58 1.15
CA ARG A 8 -6.31 -7.12 1.22
C ARG A 8 -5.06 -6.34 0.81
N ILE A 9 -3.89 -6.73 1.33
CA ILE A 9 -2.58 -6.13 0.98
C ILE A 9 -2.32 -6.26 -0.52
N LEU A 10 -2.51 -7.46 -1.09
CA LEU A 10 -2.35 -7.67 -2.53
C LEU A 10 -3.30 -6.79 -3.34
N GLY A 11 -4.55 -6.67 -2.92
CA GLY A 11 -5.53 -5.78 -3.56
C GLY A 11 -5.13 -4.30 -3.51
N VAL A 12 -4.44 -3.83 -2.47
CA VAL A 12 -3.88 -2.46 -2.43
C VAL A 12 -2.77 -2.31 -3.47
N ILE A 13 -1.86 -3.28 -3.56
CA ILE A 13 -0.73 -3.25 -4.51
C ILE A 13 -1.22 -3.33 -5.96
N GLU A 14 -2.26 -4.13 -6.24
CA GLU A 14 -2.89 -4.22 -7.56
C GLU A 14 -3.54 -2.90 -7.97
N ARG A 15 -4.18 -2.20 -7.02
CA ARG A 15 -4.83 -0.90 -7.24
C ARG A 15 -3.90 0.30 -7.09
N ALA A 16 -2.61 0.07 -6.82
CA ALA A 16 -1.62 1.13 -6.72
C ALA A 16 -1.62 2.01 -8.00
N PRO A 17 -1.69 3.34 -7.87
CA PRO A 17 -1.67 4.23 -9.02
C PRO A 17 -0.39 4.10 -9.85
N GLN A 18 -0.47 4.40 -11.15
CA GLN A 18 0.71 4.34 -12.02
C GLN A 18 1.83 5.31 -11.58
N TRP A 19 1.48 6.49 -11.07
CA TRP A 19 2.46 7.44 -10.54
C TRP A 19 3.24 6.85 -9.35
N LEU A 20 2.57 6.07 -8.49
CA LEU A 20 3.19 5.44 -7.32
C LEU A 20 4.22 4.39 -7.75
N ARG A 21 3.86 3.58 -8.75
CA ARG A 21 4.79 2.59 -9.33
C ARG A 21 6.00 3.25 -9.98
N ASN A 22 5.78 4.36 -10.68
CA ASN A 22 6.85 5.12 -11.32
C ASN A 22 7.80 5.75 -10.29
N ASP A 23 7.26 6.37 -9.22
CA ASP A 23 8.07 6.98 -8.17
C ASP A 23 8.81 5.91 -7.33
N LEU A 24 8.22 4.74 -7.09
CA LEU A 24 8.92 3.59 -6.47
C LEU A 24 10.11 3.10 -7.30
N ALA A 25 9.97 3.10 -8.63
CA ALA A 25 11.03 2.71 -9.55
C ALA A 25 12.02 3.85 -9.86
N ALA A 26 11.80 5.05 -9.32
CA ALA A 26 12.64 6.20 -9.61
C ALA A 26 14.03 6.05 -8.99
N LYS A 27 15.03 6.58 -9.70
CA LYS A 27 16.42 6.69 -9.19
C LYS A 27 16.57 7.80 -8.15
N ASP A 28 15.64 8.76 -8.14
CA ASP A 28 15.60 9.85 -7.18
C ASP A 28 15.12 9.33 -5.82
N PRO A 29 15.97 9.38 -4.77
CA PRO A 29 15.60 8.94 -3.43
C PRO A 29 14.40 9.69 -2.86
N ALA A 30 14.22 10.98 -3.20
CA ALA A 30 13.11 11.77 -2.68
C ALA A 30 11.76 11.33 -3.30
N ALA A 31 11.74 11.05 -4.60
CA ALA A 31 10.57 10.47 -5.26
C ALA A 31 10.21 9.09 -4.68
N ARG A 32 11.21 8.22 -4.49
CA ARG A 32 10.98 6.90 -3.90
C ARG A 32 10.45 6.99 -2.47
N ALA A 33 11.01 7.86 -1.64
CA ALA A 33 10.54 8.04 -0.26
C ALA A 33 9.07 8.49 -0.20
N ARG A 34 8.68 9.47 -1.04
CA ARG A 34 7.26 9.89 -1.15
C ARG A 34 6.34 8.73 -1.54
N ALA A 35 6.80 7.86 -2.43
CA ALA A 35 6.01 6.71 -2.86
C ALA A 35 5.92 5.64 -1.77
N GLU A 36 6.99 5.39 -1.04
CA GLU A 36 6.99 4.48 0.11
C GLU A 36 6.03 4.96 1.20
N GLU A 37 6.04 6.25 1.53
CA GLU A 37 5.11 6.87 2.49
C GLU A 37 3.64 6.74 2.03
N ALA A 38 3.36 7.04 0.76
CA ALA A 38 2.01 6.91 0.22
C ALA A 38 1.53 5.44 0.23
N LEU A 39 2.41 4.50 -0.14
CA LEU A 39 2.09 3.08 -0.08
C LEU A 39 1.84 2.62 1.36
N ALA A 40 2.65 3.08 2.32
CA ALA A 40 2.44 2.78 3.73
C ALA A 40 1.08 3.28 4.22
N ALA A 41 0.69 4.51 3.88
CA ALA A 41 -0.62 5.06 4.23
C ALA A 41 -1.78 4.22 3.65
N MET A 42 -1.67 3.79 2.38
CA MET A 42 -2.68 2.92 1.75
C MET A 42 -2.78 1.54 2.42
N LEU A 43 -1.65 0.99 2.87
CA LEU A 43 -1.62 -0.28 3.58
C LEU A 43 -2.20 -0.17 4.98
N VAL A 44 -1.89 0.89 5.72
CA VAL A 44 -2.46 1.15 7.05
C VAL A 44 -3.99 1.26 6.96
N ASP A 45 -4.51 2.05 6.01
CA ASP A 45 -5.95 2.19 5.80
C ASP A 45 -6.61 0.83 5.48
N ALA A 46 -5.98 0.02 4.62
CA ALA A 46 -6.49 -1.31 4.30
C ALA A 46 -6.48 -2.29 5.47
N LEU A 47 -5.49 -2.19 6.37
CA LEU A 47 -5.39 -3.01 7.58
C LEU A 47 -6.40 -2.56 8.65
N ASP A 48 -6.58 -1.25 8.83
CA ASP A 48 -7.59 -0.70 9.74
C ASP A 48 -9.00 -1.12 9.32
N GLU A 49 -9.28 -1.15 8.03
CA GLU A 49 -10.53 -1.68 7.48
C GLU A 49 -10.73 -3.19 7.74
N VAL A 50 -9.65 -3.98 7.80
CA VAL A 50 -9.74 -5.40 8.18
C VAL A 50 -10.06 -5.55 9.67
N ASN A 51 -9.43 -4.74 10.51
CA ASN A 51 -9.66 -4.75 11.96
C ASN A 51 -11.09 -4.31 12.29
N LYS A 52 -11.58 -3.22 11.69
CA LYS A 52 -12.96 -2.75 11.87
C LYS A 52 -14.02 -3.74 11.41
N ALA A 53 -13.72 -4.56 10.39
CA ALA A 53 -14.62 -5.60 9.89
C ALA A 53 -14.53 -6.93 10.67
N ALA A 54 -13.71 -6.99 11.72
CA ALA A 54 -13.56 -8.15 12.61
C ALA A 54 -14.18 -7.93 14.00
N ASP A 55 -14.47 -6.67 14.37
CA ASP A 55 -15.36 -6.27 15.49
C ASP A 55 -16.84 -6.33 15.09
#